data_AF-A0A022RGH2-F1
#
_entry.id   AF-A0A022RGH2-F1
#
_cell.length_a   1.000
_cell.length_b   1.000
_cell.length_c   1.000
_cell.angle_alpha   90.00
_cell.angle_beta   90.00
_cell.angle_gamma   90.00
#
_symmetry.space_group_name_H-M   'P 1'
#
loop_
_entity.id
_entity.type
_entity.pdbx_description
1 polymer ?
#
loop_
_entity_poly.entity_id
_entity_poly.type
_entity_poly.pdbx_seq_one_letter_code
_entity_poly.pdbx_strand_id
1 'polypeptide(L)'
;MVEEHRVDLIQNDSFCSGGQTIFPMLAAFNSINLNHFHHHHHHRIFSSSIFTFTRTLSMVAAAASSSSSTNINNSGGGGAFTTLTERVTFEREIKKSKFIAVSGPISDERSAFAFLSEVRDPRATHNCWAYKVGDQTRSNDDGEPSGTAGKPIQSAIVSSGIDRVMVVVIRYFGGIKLGTGGLVRAYGGVASECLRNAPTCVVKSKIPMGLEVPFDLLGILYHELQSFQVEDIKQDYETGKDNVTMVTFKVDFDRAQSLEEALKANCSRDIVIYKQ
;
A
#
# COMPACT_ATOMS: atom_id res chain seq x y z
N MET A 1 -36.74 -52.62 -25.35
CA MET A 1 -37.99 -51.82 -25.40
C MET A 1 -37.60 -50.48 -24.81
N VAL A 2 -37.09 -49.50 -25.58
CA VAL A 2 -37.62 -48.80 -26.80
C VAL A 2 -38.50 -47.61 -26.40
N GLU A 3 -38.44 -46.52 -27.19
CA GLU A 3 -38.84 -45.11 -26.94
C GLU A 3 -37.81 -44.35 -26.08
N GLU A 4 -36.99 -43.41 -26.57
CA GLU A 4 -36.82 -42.71 -27.87
C GLU A 4 -37.83 -41.61 -28.25
N HIS A 5 -37.28 -40.51 -28.80
CA HIS A 5 -37.87 -39.20 -29.15
C HIS A 5 -38.23 -38.29 -27.95
N ARG A 6 -38.05 -36.96 -28.04
CA ARG A 6 -38.02 -36.09 -29.23
C ARG A 6 -36.99 -34.97 -29.14
N VAL A 7 -36.42 -34.63 -30.31
CA VAL A 7 -35.54 -33.47 -30.57
C VAL A 7 -36.41 -32.29 -30.98
N ASP A 8 -36.07 -31.06 -30.55
CA ASP A 8 -36.49 -29.85 -31.25
C ASP A 8 -35.29 -28.89 -31.41
N LEU A 9 -35.09 -28.45 -32.64
CA LEU A 9 -33.95 -27.67 -33.10
C LEU A 9 -34.46 -26.75 -34.22
N ILE A 10 -34.72 -25.47 -33.93
CA ILE A 10 -35.09 -24.47 -34.94
C ILE A 10 -34.35 -23.15 -34.65
N GLN A 11 -33.58 -22.70 -35.64
CA GLN A 11 -33.00 -21.37 -35.74
C GLN A 11 -34.07 -20.34 -36.17
N ASN A 12 -33.87 -19.06 -35.87
CA ASN A 12 -33.83 -18.04 -36.94
C ASN A 12 -33.31 -16.68 -36.44
N ASP A 13 -32.58 -16.01 -37.33
CA ASP A 13 -32.04 -14.67 -37.16
C ASP A 13 -33.10 -13.58 -37.29
N SER A 14 -32.88 -12.42 -36.65
CA SER A 14 -33.31 -11.13 -37.24
C SER A 14 -32.51 -9.94 -36.70
N PHE A 15 -32.20 -9.05 -37.63
CA PHE A 15 -31.17 -8.00 -37.62
C PHE A 15 -31.62 -6.65 -36.99
N CYS A 16 -30.64 -5.88 -36.51
CA CYS A 16 -30.54 -4.41 -36.43
C CYS A 16 -31.76 -3.47 -36.26
N SER A 17 -31.72 -2.68 -35.18
CA SER A 17 -31.71 -1.18 -35.12
C SER A 17 -31.96 -0.77 -33.65
N GLY A 18 -31.56 0.36 -33.09
CA GLY A 18 -30.96 1.61 -33.56
C GLY A 18 -31.42 2.70 -32.58
N GLY A 19 -30.52 3.50 -31.98
CA GLY A 19 -30.94 4.44 -30.93
C GLY A 19 -29.81 5.26 -30.30
N GLN A 20 -29.45 6.38 -30.92
CA GLN A 20 -28.60 7.43 -30.33
C GLN A 20 -29.46 8.59 -29.81
N THR A 21 -29.23 9.04 -28.57
CA THR A 21 -29.55 10.40 -28.05
C THR A 21 -28.58 10.69 -26.90
N ILE A 22 -27.51 11.49 -27.07
CA ILE A 22 -27.43 12.97 -27.10
C ILE A 22 -27.48 13.62 -25.69
N PHE A 23 -26.41 14.35 -25.37
CA PHE A 23 -26.18 15.20 -24.17
C PHE A 23 -27.01 16.51 -24.20
N PRO A 24 -27.28 17.16 -23.04
CA PRO A 24 -26.40 18.26 -22.55
C PRO A 24 -26.15 18.18 -21.02
N MET A 25 -24.95 18.43 -20.48
CA MET A 25 -24.26 19.72 -20.32
C MET A 25 -25.11 20.83 -19.68
N LEU A 26 -24.88 21.08 -18.38
CA LEU A 26 -25.04 22.42 -17.82
C LEU A 26 -24.03 22.65 -16.70
N ALA A 27 -23.22 23.70 -16.83
CA ALA A 27 -22.38 24.22 -15.77
C ALA A 27 -23.09 25.41 -15.09
N ALA A 28 -22.90 25.57 -13.78
CA ALA A 28 -23.31 26.77 -13.06
C ALA A 28 -22.22 27.19 -12.07
N PHE A 29 -21.48 28.23 -12.43
CA PHE A 29 -20.78 29.08 -11.46
C PHE A 29 -21.82 29.83 -10.62
N ASN A 30 -21.57 30.01 -9.32
CA ASN A 30 -21.52 31.38 -8.81
C ASN A 30 -20.77 31.50 -7.47
N SER A 31 -20.18 32.68 -7.28
CA SER A 31 -19.33 33.02 -6.15
C SER A 31 -20.02 34.03 -5.22
N ILE A 32 -19.47 34.19 -4.01
CA ILE A 32 -19.57 35.37 -3.14
C ILE A 32 -20.96 35.64 -2.50
N ASN A 33 -20.99 35.60 -1.16
CA ASN A 33 -21.39 36.80 -0.42
C ASN A 33 -20.70 36.89 0.95
N LEU A 34 -20.21 38.09 1.26
CA LEU A 34 -19.55 38.47 2.51
C LEU A 34 -20.07 39.86 2.88
N ASN A 35 -20.79 39.98 3.99
CA ASN A 35 -21.16 41.24 4.67
C ASN A 35 -21.32 40.88 6.16
N HIS A 36 -20.63 41.42 7.17
CA HIS A 36 -20.16 42.77 7.51
C HIS A 36 -21.12 43.55 8.46
N PHE A 37 -20.89 43.32 9.78
CA PHE A 37 -20.72 44.33 10.84
C PHE A 37 -21.89 45.02 11.59
N HIS A 38 -21.50 45.50 12.79
CA HIS A 38 -22.14 46.44 13.73
C HIS A 38 -23.36 45.93 14.55
N HIS A 39 -23.60 46.31 15.83
CA HIS A 39 -22.77 46.86 16.93
C HIS A 39 -23.67 47.02 18.18
N HIS A 40 -23.20 46.74 19.42
CA HIS A 40 -23.18 47.74 20.53
C HIS A 40 -22.68 47.23 21.90
N HIS A 41 -22.21 48.20 22.68
CA HIS A 41 -21.58 48.19 24.01
C HIS A 41 -22.43 47.69 25.20
N HIS A 42 -21.76 47.26 26.29
CA HIS A 42 -21.58 48.00 27.57
C HIS A 42 -20.67 47.20 28.54
N HIS A 43 -19.43 47.62 28.84
CA HIS A 43 -18.97 48.54 29.92
C HIS A 43 -19.00 48.03 31.39
N ARG A 44 -17.80 47.72 31.94
CA ARG A 44 -17.17 48.14 33.25
C ARG A 44 -16.10 47.08 33.67
N ILE A 45 -14.82 47.39 33.95
CA ILE A 45 -14.19 48.22 35.02
C ILE A 45 -14.39 47.54 36.40
N PHE A 46 -13.39 47.16 37.22
CA PHE A 46 -11.91 47.41 37.30
C PHE A 46 -11.13 46.05 37.43
N SER A 47 -9.81 45.89 37.74
CA SER A 47 -8.75 46.76 38.32
C SER A 47 -7.30 46.36 37.91
N SER A 48 -6.30 47.06 38.50
CA SER A 48 -4.84 47.04 38.30
C SER A 48 -4.02 46.11 39.21
N SER A 49 -2.82 45.72 38.77
CA SER A 49 -1.58 45.76 39.60
C SER A 49 -0.31 45.78 38.75
N ILE A 50 0.64 46.63 39.14
CA ILE A 50 1.92 46.90 38.47
C ILE A 50 3.03 46.24 39.29
N PHE A 51 4.01 45.60 38.64
CA PHE A 51 5.35 45.48 39.23
C PHE A 51 6.43 45.57 38.16
N THR A 52 7.33 46.53 38.34
CA THR A 52 8.49 46.80 37.50
C THR A 52 9.74 46.32 38.23
N PHE A 53 10.68 45.65 37.56
CA PHE A 53 12.06 45.57 38.06
C PHE A 53 13.08 45.51 36.91
N THR A 54 14.27 46.06 37.15
CA THR A 54 15.24 46.44 36.12
C THR A 54 16.59 45.73 36.25
N ARG A 55 17.35 45.74 35.13
CA ARG A 55 18.83 45.60 34.95
C ARG A 55 19.38 44.33 34.28
N THR A 56 19.57 44.48 32.96
CA THR A 56 20.86 44.39 32.24
C THR A 56 21.89 43.29 32.55
N LEU A 57 22.12 42.48 31.50
CA LEU A 57 23.42 42.17 30.87
C LEU A 57 24.32 41.06 31.45
N SER A 58 24.39 39.93 30.73
CA SER A 58 25.67 39.43 30.17
C SER A 58 25.41 38.55 28.94
N MET A 59 26.31 38.61 27.94
CA MET A 59 26.33 37.69 26.80
C MET A 59 27.12 36.42 27.15
N VAL A 60 26.67 35.26 26.68
CA VAL A 60 27.43 34.24 25.90
C VAL A 60 26.45 33.09 25.59
N ALA A 61 26.20 32.84 24.31
CA ALA A 61 25.61 31.58 23.84
C ALA A 61 26.18 31.28 22.45
N ALA A 62 26.79 30.11 22.28
CA ALA A 62 27.55 29.77 21.08
C ALA A 62 26.64 29.52 19.88
N ALA A 63 27.11 29.92 18.69
CA ALA A 63 26.50 29.52 17.43
C ALA A 63 26.78 28.03 17.16
N ALA A 64 25.85 27.17 17.55
CA ALA A 64 25.84 25.78 17.12
C ALA A 64 25.13 25.69 15.76
N SER A 65 25.90 25.58 14.68
CA SER A 65 25.40 25.23 13.36
C SER A 65 24.88 23.80 13.37
N SER A 66 23.60 23.62 13.71
CA SER A 66 22.93 22.34 13.58
C SER A 66 22.67 22.05 12.10
N SER A 67 23.65 21.41 11.46
CA SER A 67 23.44 20.71 10.19
C SER A 67 22.35 19.67 10.39
N SER A 68 21.14 20.02 9.94
CA SER A 68 19.96 19.16 9.96
C SER A 68 20.15 18.03 8.97
N SER A 69 20.83 16.98 9.43
CA SER A 69 20.93 15.69 8.77
C SER A 69 19.53 15.08 8.67
N THR A 70 18.79 15.48 7.65
CA THR A 70 17.46 14.97 7.32
C THR A 70 17.64 13.51 6.92
N ASN A 71 17.55 12.63 7.91
CA ASN A 71 17.76 11.21 7.73
C ASN A 71 16.49 10.64 7.08
N ILE A 72 16.40 10.79 5.75
CA ILE A 72 15.38 10.17 4.92
C ILE A 72 15.71 8.67 4.90
N ASN A 73 15.25 7.97 5.94
CA ASN A 73 15.18 6.52 5.97
C ASN A 73 14.18 6.09 4.89
N ASN A 74 14.65 6.00 3.65
CA ASN A 74 13.95 5.34 2.58
C ASN A 74 14.01 3.82 2.82
N SER A 75 13.26 3.34 3.83
CA SER A 75 13.11 1.92 4.14
C SER A 75 12.20 1.22 3.13
N GLY A 76 12.50 1.41 1.84
CA GLY A 76 12.15 0.46 0.79
C GLY A 76 12.91 -0.84 1.06
N GLY A 77 12.36 -1.69 1.92
CA GLY A 77 12.98 -2.93 2.34
C GLY A 77 13.24 -3.84 1.15
N GLY A 78 14.48 -3.82 0.64
CA GLY A 78 14.93 -4.54 -0.56
C GLY A 78 14.95 -6.06 -0.44
N GLY A 79 14.32 -6.65 0.58
CA GLY A 79 14.16 -8.08 0.71
C GLY A 79 13.08 -8.65 -0.20
N ALA A 80 13.02 -9.98 -0.28
CA ALA A 80 11.84 -10.68 -0.74
C ALA A 80 10.80 -10.74 0.40
N PHE A 81 9.51 -10.63 0.06
CA PHE A 81 8.40 -10.73 1.01
C PHE A 81 7.27 -11.57 0.43
N THR A 82 6.48 -12.22 1.28
CA THR A 82 5.27 -12.96 0.85
C THR A 82 4.05 -12.05 0.93
N THR A 83 3.21 -12.04 -0.10
CA THR A 83 1.94 -11.28 -0.10
C THR A 83 0.79 -12.12 -0.68
N LEU A 84 -0.44 -11.61 -0.59
CA LEU A 84 -1.62 -12.25 -1.17
C LEU A 84 -1.68 -12.03 -2.69
N THR A 85 -2.12 -13.03 -3.46
CA THR A 85 -2.33 -12.86 -4.91
C THR A 85 -3.68 -12.21 -5.24
N GLU A 86 -4.69 -12.37 -4.39
CA GLU A 86 -6.05 -11.88 -4.63
C GLU A 86 -6.80 -11.57 -3.31
N ARG A 87 -8.05 -11.10 -3.42
CA ARG A 87 -8.93 -10.92 -2.27
C ARG A 87 -9.47 -12.28 -1.80
N VAL A 88 -9.47 -12.48 -0.49
CA VAL A 88 -10.00 -13.68 0.16
C VAL A 88 -10.98 -13.30 1.24
N THR A 89 -12.03 -14.12 1.42
CA THR A 89 -13.05 -13.91 2.45
C THR A 89 -13.22 -15.18 3.27
N PHE A 90 -13.33 -15.04 4.59
CA PHE A 90 -13.61 -16.12 5.52
C PHE A 90 -14.68 -15.71 6.53
N GLU A 91 -15.69 -16.56 6.72
CA GLU A 91 -16.83 -16.30 7.61
C GLU A 91 -16.90 -17.31 8.75
N ARG A 92 -17.23 -16.84 9.96
CA ARG A 92 -17.53 -17.71 11.11
C ARG A 92 -18.55 -17.07 12.04
N GLU A 93 -19.54 -17.84 12.49
CA GLU A 93 -20.43 -17.42 13.57
C GLU A 93 -19.85 -17.81 14.94
N ILE A 94 -19.86 -16.89 15.90
CA ILE A 94 -19.39 -17.09 17.27
C ILE A 94 -20.43 -16.50 18.23
N LYS A 95 -21.12 -17.37 18.99
CA LYS A 95 -22.21 -16.98 19.91
C LYS A 95 -23.27 -16.08 19.24
N LYS A 96 -23.83 -16.50 18.10
CA LYS A 96 -24.77 -15.72 17.26
C LYS A 96 -24.21 -14.45 16.62
N SER A 97 -23.01 -14.00 16.97
CA SER A 97 -22.34 -12.91 16.26
C SER A 97 -21.67 -13.45 15.00
N LYS A 98 -22.02 -12.88 13.84
CA LYS A 98 -21.41 -13.19 12.56
C LYS A 98 -20.14 -12.35 12.38
N PHE A 99 -19.02 -12.99 12.04
CA PHE A 99 -17.74 -12.37 11.71
C PHE A 99 -17.36 -12.74 10.28
N ILE A 100 -17.04 -11.75 9.46
CA ILE A 100 -16.57 -11.90 8.08
C ILE A 100 -15.23 -11.21 7.98
N ALA A 101 -14.14 -11.96 7.86
CA ALA A 101 -12.83 -11.41 7.51
C ALA A 101 -12.72 -11.32 5.99
N VAL A 102 -12.30 -10.16 5.49
CA VAL A 102 -11.95 -9.91 4.09
C VAL A 102 -10.51 -9.43 4.07
N SER A 103 -9.61 -10.18 3.41
CA SER A 103 -8.20 -9.85 3.26
C SER A 103 -7.84 -9.58 1.81
N GLY A 104 -6.82 -8.77 1.54
CA GLY A 104 -6.32 -8.54 0.19
C GLY A 104 -4.97 -7.81 0.15
N PRO A 105 -4.27 -7.87 -0.99
CA PRO A 105 -2.99 -7.19 -1.17
C PRO A 105 -3.15 -5.67 -1.29
N ILE A 106 -2.15 -4.93 -0.80
CA ILE A 106 -2.09 -3.47 -0.79
C ILE A 106 -0.66 -2.98 -1.04
N SER A 107 -0.46 -1.94 -1.84
CA SER A 107 0.86 -1.36 -2.10
C SER A 107 1.36 -0.46 -0.96
N ASP A 108 0.43 0.29 -0.36
CA ASP A 108 0.67 1.45 0.52
C ASP A 108 -0.57 1.82 1.37
N GLU A 109 -0.44 2.78 2.30
CA GLU A 109 -1.54 3.23 3.18
C GLU A 109 -2.77 3.78 2.42
N ARG A 110 -2.59 4.44 1.27
CA ARG A 110 -3.72 4.94 0.46
C ARG A 110 -4.51 3.78 -0.15
N SER A 111 -3.82 2.76 -0.65
CA SER A 111 -4.46 1.54 -1.15
C SER A 111 -5.18 0.75 -0.03
N ALA A 112 -4.66 0.78 1.21
CA ALA A 112 -5.33 0.19 2.37
C ALA A 112 -6.67 0.87 2.69
N PHE A 113 -6.72 2.21 2.67
CA PHE A 113 -7.98 2.95 2.88
C PHE A 113 -8.96 2.86 1.70
N ALA A 114 -8.46 2.71 0.47
CA ALA A 114 -9.29 2.38 -0.69
C ALA A 114 -9.95 1.00 -0.52
N PHE A 115 -9.17 -0.03 -0.17
CA PHE A 115 -9.68 -1.38 0.11
C PHE A 115 -10.71 -1.37 1.24
N LEU A 116 -10.43 -0.70 2.37
CA LEU A 116 -11.38 -0.55 3.48
C LEU A 116 -12.70 0.08 3.03
N SER A 117 -12.64 1.10 2.17
CA SER A 117 -13.82 1.82 1.67
C SER A 117 -14.67 0.95 0.75
N GLU A 118 -14.06 0.00 0.03
CA GLU A 118 -14.73 -0.95 -0.86
C GLU A 118 -15.41 -2.09 -0.08
N VAL A 119 -14.75 -2.65 0.94
CA VAL A 119 -15.22 -3.88 1.62
C VAL A 119 -16.07 -3.63 2.87
N ARG A 120 -16.03 -2.44 3.46
CA ARG A 120 -16.82 -2.12 4.67
C ARG A 120 -18.32 -2.23 4.41
N ASP A 121 -19.08 -2.75 5.37
CA ASP A 121 -20.55 -2.65 5.37
C ASP A 121 -21.00 -1.56 6.37
N PRO A 122 -21.62 -0.46 5.91
CA PRO A 122 -22.22 0.57 6.77
C PRO A 122 -23.34 0.06 7.70
N ARG A 123 -23.89 -1.13 7.45
CA ARG A 123 -24.92 -1.79 8.28
C ARG A 123 -24.35 -2.74 9.33
N ALA A 124 -23.07 -3.07 9.26
CA ALA A 124 -22.41 -3.88 10.27
C ALA A 124 -22.31 -3.13 11.60
N THR A 125 -22.17 -3.88 12.70
CA THR A 125 -21.96 -3.27 14.03
C THR A 125 -20.57 -2.65 14.13
N HIS A 126 -19.56 -3.33 13.59
CA HIS A 126 -18.17 -2.87 13.52
C HIS A 126 -17.49 -3.39 12.25
N ASN A 127 -16.58 -2.60 11.69
CA ASN A 127 -15.69 -2.91 10.57
C ASN A 127 -14.23 -2.75 11.02
N CYS A 128 -13.82 -3.53 12.04
CA CYS A 128 -12.48 -3.47 12.61
C CYS A 128 -11.42 -3.89 11.59
N TRP A 129 -10.22 -3.33 11.63
CA TRP A 129 -9.22 -3.62 10.61
C TRP A 129 -7.78 -3.53 11.11
N ALA A 130 -6.86 -4.16 10.36
CA ALA A 130 -5.43 -3.91 10.45
C ALA A 130 -4.75 -4.11 9.09
N TYR A 131 -3.64 -3.40 8.87
CA TYR A 131 -2.77 -3.63 7.71
C TYR A 131 -1.29 -3.67 8.08
N LYS A 132 -0.50 -4.24 7.18
CA LYS A 132 0.97 -4.23 7.20
C LYS A 132 1.51 -3.88 5.80
N VAL A 133 2.45 -2.94 5.74
CA VAL A 133 3.24 -2.58 4.55
C VAL A 133 4.68 -2.34 4.99
N GLY A 134 5.56 -3.32 4.82
CA GLY A 134 6.90 -3.28 5.38
C GLY A 134 6.85 -3.11 6.91
N ASP A 135 7.65 -2.21 7.45
CA ASP A 135 7.64 -1.91 8.90
C ASP A 135 6.39 -1.16 9.37
N GLN A 136 5.62 -0.57 8.46
CA GLN A 136 4.40 0.15 8.79
C GLN A 136 3.27 -0.83 9.11
N THR A 137 2.79 -0.81 10.35
CA THR A 137 1.59 -1.55 10.76
C THR A 137 0.62 -0.61 11.47
N ARG A 138 -0.67 -0.78 11.21
CA ARG A 138 -1.72 0.03 11.81
C ARG A 138 -2.99 -0.79 11.99
N SER A 139 -3.77 -0.48 13.02
CA SER A 139 -5.02 -1.17 13.32
C SER A 139 -6.04 -0.24 13.96
N ASN A 140 -7.32 -0.64 13.89
CA ASN A 140 -8.45 0.11 14.44
C ASN A 140 -9.53 -0.86 14.95
N ASP A 141 -10.08 -0.56 16.13
CA ASP A 141 -11.14 -1.32 16.78
C ASP A 141 -12.56 -0.93 16.31
N ASP A 142 -12.72 0.15 15.54
CA ASP A 142 -14.01 0.64 14.98
C ASP A 142 -15.18 0.68 16.00
N GLY A 143 -14.89 1.12 17.24
CA GLY A 143 -15.88 1.22 18.31
C GLY A 143 -16.04 -0.03 19.18
N GLU A 144 -15.35 -1.14 18.89
CA GLU A 144 -15.13 -2.21 19.88
C GLU A 144 -14.29 -1.68 21.07
N PRO A 145 -14.34 -2.36 22.24
CA PRO A 145 -13.44 -2.04 23.35
C PRO A 145 -11.97 -2.03 22.92
N SER A 146 -11.22 -1.02 23.36
CA SER A 146 -9.87 -0.76 22.84
C SER A 146 -8.93 -1.96 22.96
N GLY A 147 -8.26 -2.29 21.87
CA GLY A 147 -7.33 -3.41 21.74
C GLY A 147 -7.98 -4.79 21.65
N THR A 148 -9.30 -4.89 21.54
CA THR A 148 -10.00 -6.19 21.47
C THR A 148 -10.31 -6.69 20.06
N ALA A 149 -10.09 -5.86 19.04
CA ALA A 149 -10.33 -6.22 17.64
C ALA A 149 -9.13 -5.92 16.73
N GLY A 150 -8.73 -4.65 16.61
CA GLY A 150 -7.67 -4.21 15.70
C GLY A 150 -6.31 -4.84 16.03
N LYS A 151 -5.91 -4.83 17.30
CA LYS A 151 -4.64 -5.46 17.75
C LYS A 151 -4.61 -6.97 17.46
N PRO A 152 -5.65 -7.78 17.80
CA PRO A 152 -5.73 -9.18 17.38
C PRO A 152 -5.61 -9.42 15.87
N ILE A 153 -6.23 -8.59 15.02
CA ILE A 153 -6.10 -8.70 13.55
C ILE A 153 -4.65 -8.40 13.13
N GLN A 154 -4.03 -7.37 13.71
CA GLN A 154 -2.62 -7.03 13.46
C GLN A 154 -1.68 -8.16 13.89
N SER A 155 -1.93 -8.80 15.04
CA SER A 155 -1.18 -9.99 15.49
C SER A 155 -1.35 -11.17 14.54
N ALA A 156 -2.55 -11.40 13.99
CA ALA A 156 -2.78 -12.43 12.98
C ALA A 156 -1.93 -12.17 11.72
N ILE A 157 -1.93 -10.93 11.20
CA ILE A 157 -1.07 -10.53 10.06
C ILE A 157 0.40 -10.79 10.37
N VAL A 158 0.93 -10.27 11.49
CA VAL A 158 2.34 -10.42 11.86
C VAL A 158 2.72 -11.90 12.01
N SER A 159 1.87 -12.72 12.64
CA SER A 159 2.14 -14.16 12.83
C SER A 159 2.03 -15.00 11.55
N SER A 160 1.36 -14.49 10.50
CA SER A 160 1.25 -15.17 9.21
C SER A 160 2.51 -15.07 8.35
N GLY A 161 3.41 -14.12 8.65
CA GLY A 161 4.57 -13.79 7.81
C GLY A 161 4.24 -13.07 6.50
N ILE A 162 2.96 -12.74 6.26
CA ILE A 162 2.49 -12.04 5.07
C ILE A 162 2.66 -10.53 5.25
N ASP A 163 3.18 -9.87 4.24
CA ASP A 163 3.36 -8.42 4.13
C ASP A 163 2.50 -7.85 3.00
N ARG A 164 2.38 -6.52 2.94
CA ARG A 164 1.60 -5.78 1.94
C ARG A 164 0.14 -6.26 1.88
N VAL A 165 -0.47 -6.38 3.06
CA VAL A 165 -1.79 -6.97 3.24
C VAL A 165 -2.67 -6.13 4.16
N MET A 166 -3.94 -5.99 3.78
CA MET A 166 -5.02 -5.43 4.59
C MET A 166 -5.96 -6.57 5.01
N VAL A 167 -6.47 -6.51 6.24
CA VAL A 167 -7.54 -7.39 6.73
C VAL A 167 -8.60 -6.54 7.42
N VAL A 168 -9.83 -6.63 6.93
CA VAL A 168 -11.03 -6.03 7.54
C VAL A 168 -11.89 -7.15 8.09
N VAL A 169 -12.30 -7.05 9.35
CA VAL A 169 -13.23 -8.01 9.98
C VAL A 169 -14.53 -7.28 10.29
N ILE A 170 -15.54 -7.60 9.47
CA ILE A 170 -16.90 -7.08 9.56
C ILE A 170 -17.65 -7.93 10.59
N ARG A 171 -18.25 -7.29 11.60
CA ARG A 171 -19.00 -7.96 12.67
C ARG A 171 -20.45 -7.50 12.72
N TYR A 172 -21.36 -8.47 12.80
CA TYR A 172 -22.75 -8.24 13.19
C TYR A 172 -22.97 -8.76 14.62
N PHE A 173 -23.58 -7.94 15.48
CA PHE A 173 -23.84 -8.31 16.87
C PHE A 173 -25.03 -9.28 16.99
N GLY A 174 -24.79 -10.45 17.58
CA GLY A 174 -25.78 -11.53 17.74
C GLY A 174 -26.63 -11.49 19.01
N GLY A 175 -26.68 -10.36 19.72
CA GLY A 175 -27.35 -10.24 21.02
C GLY A 175 -26.58 -10.81 22.23
N ILE A 176 -25.58 -11.66 22.01
CA ILE A 176 -24.78 -12.27 23.09
C ILE A 176 -23.40 -11.57 23.20
N LYS A 177 -23.09 -11.02 24.38
CA LYS A 177 -21.78 -10.41 24.65
C LYS A 177 -20.68 -11.50 24.73
N LEU A 178 -19.58 -11.28 24.03
CA LEU A 178 -18.43 -12.20 24.02
C LEU A 178 -17.48 -11.98 25.21
N GLY A 179 -17.42 -10.76 25.75
CA GLY A 179 -16.41 -10.32 26.72
C GLY A 179 -15.03 -10.10 26.08
N THR A 180 -14.14 -9.37 26.75
CA THR A 180 -12.82 -8.95 26.24
C THR A 180 -12.02 -10.11 25.62
N GLY A 181 -11.80 -11.18 26.38
CA GLY A 181 -11.08 -12.38 25.91
C GLY A 181 -11.87 -13.24 24.90
N GLY A 182 -13.17 -12.97 24.71
CA GLY A 182 -13.96 -13.57 23.63
C GLY A 182 -13.79 -12.81 22.30
N LEU A 183 -13.82 -11.48 22.35
CA LEU A 183 -13.57 -10.61 21.19
C LEU A 183 -12.17 -10.81 20.63
N VAL A 184 -11.15 -10.78 21.49
CA VAL A 184 -9.74 -11.00 21.11
C VAL A 184 -9.55 -12.30 20.32
N ARG A 185 -10.16 -13.40 20.79
CA ARG A 185 -10.08 -14.70 20.12
C ARG A 185 -10.93 -14.77 18.85
N ALA A 186 -12.07 -14.08 18.81
CA ALA A 186 -12.91 -14.02 17.61
C ALA A 186 -12.21 -13.27 16.48
N TYR A 187 -11.79 -12.03 16.72
CA TYR A 187 -11.14 -11.19 15.70
C TYR A 187 -9.80 -11.78 15.22
N GLY A 188 -8.90 -12.13 16.14
CA GLY A 188 -7.62 -12.75 15.77
C GLY A 188 -7.79 -14.11 15.10
N GLY A 189 -8.75 -14.92 15.57
CA GLY A 189 -9.04 -16.24 15.00
C GLY A 189 -9.56 -16.17 13.58
N VAL A 190 -10.60 -15.37 13.32
CA VAL A 190 -11.21 -15.26 11.98
C VAL A 190 -10.24 -14.60 10.99
N ALA A 191 -9.43 -13.62 11.42
CA ALA A 191 -8.35 -13.06 10.60
C ALA A 191 -7.26 -14.10 10.25
N SER A 192 -6.81 -14.89 11.23
CA SER A 192 -5.79 -15.93 11.01
C SER A 192 -6.26 -17.01 10.05
N GLU A 193 -7.54 -17.41 10.13
CA GLU A 193 -8.13 -18.42 9.22
C GLU A 193 -8.30 -17.85 7.80
N CYS A 194 -8.64 -16.56 7.67
CA CYS A 194 -8.69 -15.89 6.37
C CYS A 194 -7.33 -15.89 5.68
N LEU A 195 -6.27 -15.51 6.41
CA LEU A 195 -4.89 -15.49 5.90
C LEU A 195 -4.33 -16.88 5.62
N ARG A 196 -4.64 -17.88 6.46
CA ARG A 196 -4.20 -19.28 6.28
C ARG A 196 -4.72 -19.90 4.98
N ASN A 197 -5.95 -19.56 4.60
CA ASN A 197 -6.61 -20.09 3.40
C ASN A 197 -6.34 -19.25 2.14
N ALA A 198 -5.54 -18.19 2.23
CA ALA A 198 -5.31 -17.29 1.12
C ALA A 198 -4.16 -17.77 0.20
N PRO A 199 -4.33 -17.70 -1.14
CA PRO A 199 -3.22 -17.93 -2.05
C PRO A 199 -2.21 -16.79 -1.95
N THR A 200 -0.93 -17.15 -1.97
CA THR A 200 0.19 -16.25 -1.73
C THR A 200 1.25 -16.38 -2.81
N CYS A 201 2.02 -15.32 -3.00
CA CYS A 201 3.21 -15.30 -3.83
C CYS A 201 4.38 -14.63 -3.10
N VAL A 202 5.60 -15.01 -3.47
CA VAL A 202 6.82 -14.32 -3.02
C VAL A 202 7.13 -13.22 -4.02
N VAL A 203 7.13 -11.98 -3.57
CA VAL A 203 7.58 -10.82 -4.33
C VAL A 203 9.03 -10.54 -3.99
N LYS A 204 9.90 -10.57 -4.98
CA LYS A 204 11.29 -10.13 -4.86
C LYS A 204 11.38 -8.63 -5.16
N SER A 205 12.02 -7.88 -4.28
CA SER A 205 12.38 -6.49 -4.58
C SER A 205 13.42 -6.46 -5.68
N LYS A 206 13.22 -5.60 -6.68
CA LYS A 206 14.16 -5.39 -7.79
C LYS A 206 14.89 -4.06 -7.62
N ILE A 207 16.19 -4.06 -7.86
CA ILE A 207 17.01 -2.85 -7.82
C ILE A 207 17.38 -2.39 -9.24
N PRO A 208 17.37 -1.08 -9.50
CA PRO A 208 17.96 -0.51 -10.71
C PRO A 208 19.50 -0.66 -10.68
N MET A 209 20.05 -1.13 -11.79
CA MET A 209 21.49 -1.14 -12.05
C MET A 209 21.76 -0.54 -13.43
N GLY A 210 22.95 0.05 -13.58
CA GLY A 210 23.44 0.56 -14.85
C GLY A 210 24.92 0.24 -15.05
N LEU A 211 25.38 0.22 -16.30
CA LEU A 211 26.80 0.11 -16.63
C LEU A 211 27.15 0.74 -17.97
N GLU A 212 28.37 1.28 -18.05
CA GLU A 212 28.97 1.74 -19.30
C GLU A 212 29.72 0.56 -19.96
N VAL A 213 29.35 0.22 -21.20
CA VAL A 213 29.88 -0.93 -21.92
C VAL A 213 30.28 -0.55 -23.35
N PRO A 214 31.47 -0.98 -23.83
CA PRO A 214 31.85 -0.85 -25.23
C PRO A 214 30.90 -1.61 -26.17
N PHE A 215 30.60 -1.06 -27.35
CA PHE A 215 29.68 -1.70 -28.31
C PHE A 215 30.04 -3.17 -28.63
N ASP A 216 31.34 -3.48 -28.71
CA ASP A 216 31.86 -4.83 -28.98
C ASP A 216 31.47 -5.87 -27.92
N LEU A 217 31.16 -5.44 -26.69
CA LEU A 217 30.79 -6.31 -25.57
C LEU A 217 29.28 -6.44 -25.35
N LEU A 218 28.44 -5.70 -26.10
CA LEU A 218 26.98 -5.75 -25.95
C LEU A 218 26.40 -7.16 -26.11
N GLY A 219 26.93 -7.97 -27.04
CA GLY A 219 26.45 -9.35 -27.23
C GLY A 219 26.65 -10.24 -26.00
N ILE A 220 27.77 -10.07 -25.30
CA ILE A 220 28.08 -10.79 -24.06
C ILE A 220 27.19 -10.25 -22.92
N LEU A 221 27.05 -8.92 -22.83
CA LEU A 221 26.18 -8.29 -21.85
C LEU A 221 24.74 -8.80 -21.95
N TYR A 222 24.11 -8.75 -23.13
CA TYR A 222 22.74 -9.20 -23.29
C TYR A 222 22.54 -10.68 -22.97
N HIS A 223 23.53 -11.53 -23.26
CA HIS A 223 23.51 -12.93 -22.86
C HIS A 223 23.50 -13.10 -21.32
N GLU A 224 24.35 -12.37 -20.60
CA GLU A 224 24.34 -12.38 -19.13
C GLU A 224 23.03 -11.81 -18.55
N LEU A 225 22.57 -10.66 -19.03
CA LEU A 225 21.32 -10.04 -18.60
C LEU A 225 20.12 -11.00 -18.79
N GLN A 226 20.09 -11.76 -19.90
CA GLN A 226 19.05 -12.75 -20.15
C GLN A 226 19.14 -13.95 -19.19
N SER A 227 20.34 -14.47 -18.89
CA SER A 227 20.52 -15.55 -17.90
C SER A 227 20.10 -15.12 -16.48
N PHE A 228 20.25 -13.82 -16.19
CA PHE A 228 19.82 -13.20 -14.95
C PHE A 228 18.35 -12.75 -14.88
N GLN A 229 17.57 -12.97 -15.95
CA GLN A 229 16.13 -12.62 -16.04
C GLN A 229 15.85 -11.16 -15.64
N VAL A 230 16.74 -10.24 -16.04
CA VAL A 230 16.56 -8.82 -15.74
C VAL A 230 15.40 -8.23 -16.54
N GLU A 231 14.81 -7.16 -16.02
CA GLU A 231 13.69 -6.43 -16.63
C GLU A 231 14.06 -4.98 -16.93
N ASP A 232 13.17 -4.25 -17.61
CA ASP A 232 13.31 -2.82 -17.92
C ASP A 232 14.65 -2.43 -18.57
N ILE A 233 15.22 -3.31 -19.41
CA ILE A 233 16.49 -3.02 -20.08
C ILE A 233 16.31 -1.84 -21.04
N LYS A 234 17.09 -0.78 -20.82
CA LYS A 234 17.16 0.42 -21.64
C LYS A 234 18.60 0.71 -21.99
N GLN A 235 18.83 0.99 -23.27
CA GLN A 235 20.12 1.42 -23.78
C GLN A 235 20.05 2.89 -24.15
N ASP A 236 21.04 3.66 -23.70
CA ASP A 236 21.24 5.06 -24.05
C ASP A 236 22.52 5.21 -24.89
N TYR A 237 22.36 5.90 -26.02
CA TYR A 237 23.38 6.15 -27.03
C TYR A 237 23.92 7.59 -26.97
N GLU A 238 23.26 8.51 -26.25
CA GLU A 238 23.59 9.94 -26.25
C GLU A 238 24.65 10.33 -25.21
N THR A 239 24.83 9.51 -24.17
CA THR A 239 25.69 9.81 -23.00
C THR A 239 27.15 9.29 -23.12
N GLY A 240 27.49 8.60 -24.20
CA GLY A 240 28.78 7.92 -24.37
C GLY A 240 29.96 8.82 -24.77
N LYS A 241 31.16 8.51 -24.24
CA LYS A 241 32.42 8.77 -24.96
C LYS A 241 32.52 7.86 -26.17
N ASP A 242 33.48 8.11 -27.07
CA ASP A 242 33.71 7.27 -28.26
C ASP A 242 33.67 5.76 -27.93
N ASN A 243 32.84 5.02 -28.68
CA ASN A 243 32.61 3.58 -28.58
C ASN A 243 31.96 2.98 -27.30
N VAL A 244 31.46 3.77 -26.34
CA VAL A 244 30.69 3.24 -25.18
C VAL A 244 29.22 3.67 -25.17
N THR A 245 28.38 2.85 -24.53
CA THR A 245 26.94 3.07 -24.36
C THR A 245 26.52 2.72 -22.93
N MET A 246 25.53 3.43 -22.39
CA MET A 246 25.00 3.18 -21.05
C MET A 246 23.82 2.20 -21.16
N VAL A 247 23.89 1.09 -20.44
CA VAL A 247 22.78 0.14 -20.32
C VAL A 247 22.26 0.15 -18.90
N THR A 248 20.96 0.35 -18.72
CA THR A 248 20.27 0.30 -17.43
C THR A 248 19.20 -0.78 -17.43
N PHE A 249 18.96 -1.42 -16.29
CA PHE A 249 18.01 -2.53 -16.14
C PHE A 249 17.61 -2.70 -14.67
N LYS A 250 16.66 -3.59 -14.38
CA LYS A 250 16.28 -4.00 -13.03
C LYS A 250 16.56 -5.49 -12.82
N VAL A 251 17.21 -5.82 -11.72
CA VAL A 251 17.51 -7.20 -11.30
C VAL A 251 16.94 -7.45 -9.91
N ASP A 252 16.54 -8.68 -9.62
CA ASP A 252 16.17 -9.09 -8.25
C ASP A 252 17.34 -8.80 -7.28
N PHE A 253 17.03 -8.23 -6.11
CA PHE A 253 18.04 -7.84 -5.11
C PHE A 253 18.95 -9.02 -4.69
N ASP A 254 18.40 -10.23 -4.58
CA ASP A 254 19.14 -11.45 -4.21
C ASP A 254 20.08 -11.93 -5.34
N ARG A 255 19.88 -11.50 -6.59
CA ARG A 255 20.72 -11.85 -7.74
C ARG A 255 21.72 -10.75 -8.11
N ALA A 256 21.56 -9.54 -7.62
CA ALA A 256 22.34 -8.37 -8.03
C ALA A 256 23.86 -8.53 -7.88
N GLN A 257 24.32 -9.09 -6.76
CA GLN A 257 25.75 -9.32 -6.54
C GLN A 257 26.31 -10.39 -7.49
N SER A 258 25.61 -11.52 -7.66
CA SER A 258 26.04 -12.58 -8.57
C SER A 258 26.06 -12.13 -10.03
N LEU A 259 25.14 -11.24 -10.44
CA LEU A 259 25.16 -10.61 -11.75
C LEU A 259 26.38 -9.68 -11.89
N GLU A 260 26.67 -8.84 -10.88
CA GLU A 260 27.86 -7.98 -10.89
C GLU A 260 29.16 -8.78 -11.02
N GLU A 261 29.27 -9.91 -10.32
CA GLU A 261 30.41 -10.83 -10.39
C GLU A 261 30.51 -11.50 -11.77
N ALA A 262 29.39 -11.97 -12.34
CA ALA A 262 29.34 -12.55 -13.68
C ALA A 262 29.73 -11.53 -14.77
N LEU A 263 29.21 -10.30 -14.68
CA LEU A 263 29.53 -9.22 -15.61
C LEU A 263 31.03 -8.86 -15.56
N LYS A 264 31.65 -8.80 -14.38
CA LYS A 264 33.10 -8.55 -14.23
C LYS A 264 33.99 -9.73 -14.66
N ALA A 265 33.44 -10.94 -14.72
CA ALA A 265 34.15 -12.13 -15.17
C ALA A 265 34.10 -12.29 -16.70
N ASN A 266 32.92 -12.04 -17.30
CA ASN A 266 32.65 -12.34 -18.71
C ASN A 266 32.79 -11.11 -19.61
N CYS A 267 32.58 -9.91 -19.07
CA CYS A 267 32.89 -8.64 -19.73
C CYS A 267 34.16 -8.04 -19.09
N SER A 268 34.94 -7.25 -19.84
CA SER A 268 36.28 -6.82 -19.41
C SER A 268 36.30 -6.11 -18.03
N ARG A 269 37.41 -6.26 -17.30
CA ARG A 269 37.58 -5.79 -15.89
C ARG A 269 37.37 -4.29 -15.67
N ASP A 270 37.42 -3.48 -16.72
CA ASP A 270 37.37 -2.01 -16.66
C ASP A 270 35.94 -1.43 -16.79
N ILE A 271 34.90 -2.29 -16.79
CA ILE A 271 33.51 -1.86 -16.86
C ILE A 271 33.05 -1.19 -15.56
N VAL A 272 32.51 0.02 -15.69
CA VAL A 272 31.97 0.79 -14.56
C VAL A 272 30.50 0.44 -14.35
N ILE A 273 30.18 -0.02 -13.14
CA ILE A 273 28.83 -0.44 -12.74
C ILE A 273 28.28 0.54 -11.71
N TYR A 274 27.07 1.04 -11.97
CA TYR A 274 26.33 1.99 -11.15
C TYR A 274 25.16 1.28 -10.48
N LYS A 275 24.96 1.54 -9.19
CA LYS A 275 23.78 1.14 -8.42
C LYS A 275 23.08 2.41 -7.95
N GLN A 276 21.75 2.45 -8.10
CA GLN A 276 20.88 3.54 -7.61
C GLN A 276 20.16 3.11 -6.33
#